data_AF-A0A1S4FUM9-F1
#
_entry.id   AF-A0A1S4FUM9-F1
#
_cell.length_a   1.000
_cell.length_b   1.000
_cell.length_c   1.000
_cell.angle_alpha   90.00
_cell.angle_beta   90.00
_cell.angle_gamma   90.00
#
_symmetry.space_group_name_H-M   'P 1'
#
loop_
_entity.id
_entity.type
_entity.pdbx_description
1 polymer ?
#
loop_
_entity_poly.entity_id
_entity_poly.type
_entity_poly.pdbx_seq_one_letter_code
_entity_poly.pdbx_strand_id
1 'polypeptide(L)'
;MMKLVILGLLACSQVVLSNPIGEPSAAQPQDLDELAVLTEFDRLFNQLHYDIDYKLRIYRMNHSRDLKNLNAQFISRYGFVITDIQHKKQQVKDAILEHALDIGDTQNPCIVEKNDEAIRRATQAARDLSVAAEKIYGDMATITRVYFYPIVKDFQQTSSEFQWAVLEVLSRDNAVTGLQLALADLSFKYMANANMVNRVVDNLDYELEGFQDIINSLRRGAFKEIDDIGRNYVFNMEQLLTDALTC
;
A
#
# COMPACT_ATOMS: atom_id res chain seq x y z
N MET A 1 13.00 -23.47 -11.61
CA MET A 1 13.69 -22.33 -12.25
C MET A 1 14.65 -22.75 -13.36
N MET A 2 15.72 -23.52 -13.09
CA MET A 2 16.66 -23.96 -14.15
C MET A 2 16.01 -24.79 -15.27
N LYS A 3 15.02 -25.64 -14.94
CA LYS A 3 14.28 -26.46 -15.93
C LYS A 3 13.39 -25.66 -16.91
N LEU A 4 12.91 -24.47 -16.53
CA LEU A 4 12.04 -23.63 -17.37
C LEU A 4 12.83 -22.83 -18.41
N VAL A 5 14.02 -22.35 -18.03
CA VAL A 5 14.97 -21.70 -18.95
C VAL A 5 15.53 -22.72 -19.95
N ILE A 6 15.77 -23.96 -19.51
CA ILE A 6 16.24 -25.07 -20.36
C ILE A 6 15.17 -25.50 -21.37
N LEU A 7 13.88 -25.52 -21.00
CA LEU A 7 12.78 -25.84 -21.91
C LEU A 7 12.54 -24.75 -22.97
N GLY A 8 12.59 -23.47 -22.58
CA GLY A 8 12.54 -22.35 -23.53
C GLY A 8 13.73 -22.32 -24.50
N LEU A 9 14.93 -22.63 -24.01
CA LEU A 9 16.12 -22.81 -24.85
C LEU A 9 16.02 -24.04 -25.76
N LEU A 10 15.45 -25.15 -25.29
CA LEU A 10 15.24 -26.36 -26.08
C LEU A 10 14.26 -26.12 -27.23
N ALA A 11 13.13 -25.45 -26.97
CA ALA A 11 12.16 -25.07 -28.00
C ALA A 11 12.77 -24.10 -29.04
N CYS A 12 13.52 -23.08 -28.59
CA CYS A 12 14.27 -22.21 -29.50
C CYS A 12 15.34 -22.95 -30.31
N SER A 13 16.03 -23.93 -29.70
CA SER A 13 17.09 -24.69 -30.37
C SER A 13 16.57 -25.72 -31.38
N GLN A 14 15.38 -26.30 -31.16
CA GLN A 14 14.74 -27.20 -32.11
C GLN A 14 14.27 -26.46 -33.38
N VAL A 15 13.75 -25.24 -33.23
CA VAL A 15 13.34 -24.39 -34.37
C VAL A 15 14.53 -23.91 -35.21
N VAL A 16 15.68 -23.64 -34.60
CA VAL A 16 16.89 -23.20 -35.33
C VAL A 16 17.56 -24.37 -36.08
N LEU A 17 17.36 -25.61 -35.64
CA LEU A 17 17.98 -26.81 -36.23
C LEU A 17 17.12 -27.52 -37.29
N SER A 18 15.83 -27.19 -37.43
CA SER A 18 14.90 -27.89 -38.33
C SER A 18 14.76 -27.28 -39.75
N ASN A 19 15.64 -26.35 -40.14
CA ASN A 19 15.68 -25.85 -41.52
C ASN A 19 16.65 -26.66 -42.40
N PRO A 20 16.17 -27.70 -43.11
CA PRO A 20 16.59 -27.95 -44.47
C PRO A 20 15.43 -27.62 -45.42
N ILE A 21 15.72 -26.76 -46.38
CA ILE A 21 14.88 -26.44 -47.53
C ILE A 21 14.58 -27.76 -48.27
N GLY A 22 13.32 -28.20 -48.31
CA GLY A 22 12.90 -29.40 -49.06
C GLY A 22 11.39 -29.69 -48.97
N GLU A 23 10.82 -30.05 -50.12
CA GLU A 23 9.39 -30.24 -50.48
C GLU A 23 8.45 -31.02 -49.53
N PRO A 24 7.11 -30.86 -49.68
CA PRO A 24 6.11 -31.34 -48.73
C PRO A 24 5.88 -32.85 -48.88
N SER A 25 6.08 -33.59 -47.78
CA SER A 25 5.73 -35.01 -47.67
C SER A 25 4.62 -35.22 -46.66
N ALA A 26 3.79 -36.22 -46.95
CA ALA A 26 2.55 -36.58 -46.28
C ALA A 26 2.63 -36.59 -44.75
N ALA A 27 1.52 -36.13 -44.13
CA ALA A 27 1.23 -36.12 -42.69
C ALA A 27 1.98 -37.22 -41.92
N GLN A 28 3.00 -36.80 -41.18
CA GLN A 28 3.82 -37.61 -40.29
C GLN A 28 3.86 -36.97 -38.88
N PRO A 29 4.32 -37.67 -37.83
CA PRO A 29 4.03 -37.43 -36.41
C PRO A 29 4.42 -36.08 -35.77
N GLN A 30 4.81 -35.07 -36.55
CA GLN A 30 5.16 -33.72 -36.09
C GLN A 30 3.96 -32.97 -35.47
N ASP A 31 2.73 -33.21 -35.94
CA ASP A 31 1.53 -32.54 -35.41
C ASP A 31 1.29 -32.81 -33.91
N LEU A 32 1.70 -33.98 -33.40
CA LEU A 32 1.57 -34.34 -31.98
C LEU A 32 2.58 -33.58 -31.11
N ASP A 33 3.76 -33.26 -31.64
CA ASP A 33 4.79 -32.50 -30.95
C ASP A 33 4.44 -31.00 -30.93
N GLU A 34 3.89 -30.48 -32.03
CA GLU A 34 3.44 -29.09 -32.13
C GLU A 34 2.21 -28.79 -31.26
N LEU A 35 1.25 -29.72 -31.19
CA LEU A 35 0.12 -29.61 -30.27
C LEU A 35 0.57 -29.63 -28.81
N ALA A 36 1.58 -30.43 -28.46
CA ALA A 36 2.16 -30.47 -27.13
C ALA A 36 2.84 -29.15 -26.77
N VAL A 37 3.56 -28.53 -27.71
CA VAL A 37 4.20 -27.21 -27.53
C VAL A 37 3.15 -26.10 -27.37
N LEU A 38 2.07 -26.10 -28.16
CA LEU A 38 0.95 -25.15 -28.01
C LEU A 38 0.26 -25.29 -26.66
N THR A 39 0.00 -26.54 -26.25
CA THR A 39 -0.64 -26.84 -24.96
C THR A 39 0.25 -26.39 -23.81
N GLU A 40 1.57 -26.61 -23.90
CA GLU A 40 2.52 -26.15 -22.89
C GLU A 40 2.66 -24.62 -22.88
N PHE A 41 2.63 -23.97 -24.05
CA PHE A 41 2.59 -22.51 -24.15
C PHE A 41 1.34 -21.93 -23.48
N ASP A 42 0.15 -22.46 -23.80
CA ASP A 42 -1.11 -22.04 -23.17
C ASP A 42 -1.07 -22.25 -21.65
N ARG A 43 -0.56 -23.40 -21.20
CA ARG A 43 -0.36 -23.69 -19.77
C ARG A 43 0.55 -22.65 -19.11
N LEU A 44 1.70 -22.35 -19.70
CA LEU A 44 2.67 -21.39 -19.18
C LEU A 44 2.15 -19.96 -19.20
N PHE A 45 1.45 -19.56 -20.27
CA PHE A 45 0.81 -18.26 -20.42
C PHE A 45 -0.25 -18.03 -19.34
N ASN A 46 -1.14 -19.01 -19.15
CA ASN A 46 -2.20 -18.96 -18.15
C ASN A 46 -1.64 -19.00 -16.73
N GLN A 47 -0.59 -19.81 -16.49
CA GLN A 47 0.09 -19.86 -15.20
C GLN A 47 0.72 -18.50 -14.86
N LEU A 48 1.43 -17.88 -15.81
CA LEU A 48 2.07 -16.58 -15.60
C LEU A 48 1.04 -15.49 -15.28
N HIS A 49 -0.08 -15.44 -16.00
CA HIS A 49 -1.18 -14.51 -15.72
C HIS A 49 -1.79 -14.75 -14.33
N TYR A 50 -2.03 -16.01 -13.97
CA TYR A 50 -2.57 -16.37 -12.67
C TYR A 50 -1.63 -15.93 -11.53
N ASP A 51 -0.33 -16.17 -11.67
CA ASP A 51 0.67 -15.82 -10.66
C ASP A 51 0.76 -14.30 -10.46
N ILE A 52 0.68 -13.51 -11.55
CA ILE A 52 0.63 -12.04 -11.50
C ILE A 52 -0.63 -11.56 -10.78
N ASP A 53 -1.80 -12.04 -11.20
CA ASP A 53 -3.10 -11.65 -10.62
C ASP A 53 -3.17 -12.01 -9.13
N TYR A 54 -2.65 -13.18 -8.75
CA TYR A 54 -2.56 -13.62 -7.37
C TYR A 54 -1.67 -12.69 -6.54
N LYS A 55 -0.47 -12.33 -7.03
CA LYS A 55 0.42 -11.38 -6.35
C LYS A 55 -0.21 -9.99 -6.20
N LEU A 56 -0.84 -9.47 -7.25
CA LEU A 56 -1.57 -8.20 -7.20
C LEU A 56 -2.68 -8.20 -6.14
N ARG A 57 -3.40 -9.31 -6.03
CA ARG A 57 -4.44 -9.47 -5.04
C ARG A 57 -3.87 -9.42 -3.63
N ILE A 58 -2.78 -10.14 -3.35
CA ILE A 58 -2.10 -10.11 -2.06
C ILE A 58 -1.61 -8.69 -1.74
N TYR A 59 -0.94 -8.04 -2.69
CA TYR A 59 -0.43 -6.68 -2.54
C TYR A 59 -1.54 -5.71 -2.14
N ARG A 60 -2.66 -5.71 -2.88
CA ARG A 60 -3.84 -4.88 -2.59
C ARG A 60 -4.45 -5.18 -1.23
N MET A 61 -4.52 -6.45 -0.84
CA MET A 61 -5.06 -6.84 0.47
C MET A 61 -4.17 -6.37 1.62
N ASN A 62 -2.85 -6.54 1.50
CA ASN A 62 -1.88 -6.11 2.51
C ASN A 62 -1.89 -4.58 2.67
N HIS A 63 -1.82 -3.83 1.57
CA HIS A 63 -1.93 -2.38 1.58
C HIS A 63 -3.22 -1.89 2.23
N SER A 64 -4.36 -2.45 1.82
CA SER A 64 -5.66 -2.07 2.38
C SER A 64 -5.75 -2.39 3.87
N ARG A 65 -5.19 -3.54 4.29
CA ARG A 65 -5.15 -3.96 5.69
C ARG A 65 -4.29 -3.00 6.52
N ASP A 66 -3.10 -2.66 6.06
CA ASP A 66 -2.16 -1.84 6.81
C ASP A 66 -2.65 -0.40 6.96
N LEU A 67 -3.24 0.19 5.92
CA LEU A 67 -3.89 1.50 6.00
C LEU A 67 -5.08 1.49 6.96
N LYS A 68 -5.93 0.45 6.91
CA LYS A 68 -7.07 0.32 7.84
C LYS A 68 -6.59 0.14 9.28
N ASN A 69 -5.55 -0.65 9.49
CA ASN A 69 -4.95 -0.83 10.82
C ASN A 69 -4.37 0.49 11.34
N LEU A 70 -3.62 1.21 10.51
CA LEU A 70 -3.06 2.51 10.87
C LEU A 70 -4.17 3.50 11.23
N ASN A 71 -5.24 3.57 10.43
CA ASN A 71 -6.39 4.43 10.68
C ASN A 71 -7.09 4.05 12.00
N ALA A 72 -7.33 2.75 12.25
CA ALA A 72 -7.94 2.28 13.49
C ALA A 72 -7.09 2.63 14.72
N GLN A 73 -5.77 2.44 14.64
CA GLN A 73 -4.86 2.80 15.72
C GLN A 73 -4.83 4.32 15.94
N PHE A 74 -4.82 5.12 14.87
CA PHE A 74 -4.87 6.57 14.93
C PHE A 74 -6.16 7.06 15.62
N ILE A 75 -7.33 6.57 15.19
CA ILE A 75 -8.62 6.91 15.81
C ILE A 75 -8.63 6.53 17.30
N SER A 76 -8.13 5.35 17.64
CA SER A 76 -8.04 4.91 19.03
C SER A 76 -7.13 5.82 19.85
N ARG A 77 -5.95 6.17 19.34
CA ARG A 77 -4.99 7.02 20.05
C ARG A 77 -5.50 8.44 20.22
N TYR A 78 -6.09 8.99 19.17
CA TYR A 78 -6.79 10.28 19.19
C TYR A 78 -7.89 10.32 20.25
N GLY A 79 -8.70 9.25 20.33
CA GLY A 79 -9.75 9.11 21.34
C GLY A 79 -9.20 9.10 22.77
N PHE A 80 -8.09 8.39 23.02
CA PHE A 80 -7.43 8.40 24.32
C PHE A 80 -6.96 9.80 24.71
N VAL A 81 -6.25 10.51 23.83
CA VAL A 81 -5.72 11.84 24.15
C VAL A 81 -6.83 12.87 24.36
N ILE A 82 -7.92 12.83 23.58
CA ILE A 82 -9.09 13.67 23.85
C ILE A 82 -9.68 13.38 25.23
N THR A 83 -9.78 12.10 25.58
CA THR A 83 -10.31 11.70 26.89
C THR A 83 -9.43 12.22 28.02
N ASP A 84 -8.10 12.12 27.89
CA ASP A 84 -7.14 12.66 28.86
C ASP A 84 -7.28 14.19 29.00
N ILE A 85 -7.41 14.91 27.89
CA ILE A 85 -7.65 16.36 27.87
C ILE A 85 -8.96 16.69 28.59
N GLN A 86 -10.05 15.98 28.28
CA GLN A 86 -11.36 16.23 28.89
C GLN A 86 -11.35 15.94 30.39
N HIS A 87 -10.74 14.83 30.81
CA HIS A 87 -10.61 14.46 32.21
C HIS A 87 -9.77 15.49 32.97
N LYS A 88 -8.61 15.88 32.43
CA LYS A 88 -7.76 16.89 33.07
C LYS A 88 -8.43 18.26 33.15
N LYS A 89 -9.15 18.67 32.09
CA LYS A 89 -9.95 19.89 32.08
C LYS A 89 -10.97 19.89 33.22
N GLN A 90 -11.71 18.80 33.36
CA GLN A 90 -12.75 18.66 34.38
C GLN A 90 -12.12 18.67 35.78
N GLN A 91 -11.05 17.91 35.99
CA GLN A 91 -10.30 17.89 37.24
C GLN A 91 -9.84 19.28 37.67
N VAL A 92 -9.23 20.06 36.77
CA VAL A 92 -8.74 21.41 37.11
C VAL A 92 -9.90 22.35 37.40
N LYS A 93 -10.97 22.29 36.61
CA LYS A 93 -12.16 23.12 36.83
C LYS A 93 -12.78 22.85 38.19
N ASP A 94 -12.92 21.57 38.56
CA ASP A 94 -13.51 21.17 39.85
C ASP A 94 -12.64 21.62 41.02
N ALA A 95 -11.31 21.46 40.91
CA ALA A 95 -10.38 21.91 41.95
C ALA A 95 -10.36 23.45 42.12
N ILE A 96 -10.45 24.21 41.02
CA ILE A 96 -10.56 25.67 41.09
C ILE A 96 -11.87 26.08 41.76
N LEU A 97 -12.99 25.42 41.43
CA LEU A 97 -14.30 25.70 42.03
C LEU A 97 -14.34 25.36 43.52
N GLU A 98 -13.76 24.23 43.92
CA GLU A 98 -13.64 23.82 45.33
C GLU A 98 -12.85 24.87 46.12
N HIS A 99 -11.69 25.29 45.61
CA HIS A 99 -10.91 26.35 46.24
C HIS A 99 -11.67 27.69 46.33
N ALA A 100 -12.39 28.06 45.29
CA ALA A 100 -13.21 29.27 45.27
C ALA A 100 -14.35 29.25 46.31
N LEU A 101 -14.91 28.06 46.58
CA LEU A 101 -15.91 27.86 47.63
C LEU A 101 -15.27 27.94 49.03
N ASP A 102 -14.06 27.39 49.20
CA ASP A 102 -13.33 27.42 50.46
C ASP A 102 -12.96 28.85 50.89
N ILE A 103 -12.55 29.71 49.95
CA ILE A 103 -12.25 31.12 50.24
C ILE A 103 -13.51 31.98 50.35
N GLY A 104 -14.69 31.46 49.99
CA GLY A 104 -15.97 32.16 50.06
C GLY A 104 -16.16 33.27 49.02
N ASP A 105 -15.28 33.38 48.02
CA ASP A 105 -15.33 34.40 46.97
C ASP A 105 -15.20 33.79 45.57
N THR A 106 -16.31 33.21 45.11
CA THR A 106 -16.43 32.66 43.75
C THR A 106 -16.31 33.69 42.63
N GLN A 107 -16.32 34.99 42.95
CA GLN A 107 -16.18 36.08 41.98
C GLN A 107 -14.81 36.75 42.07
N ASN A 108 -13.85 36.18 42.83
CA ASN A 108 -12.48 36.66 42.85
C ASN A 108 -11.94 36.76 41.41
N PRO A 109 -11.50 37.94 40.95
CA PRO A 109 -11.01 38.15 39.58
C PRO A 109 -9.92 37.16 39.16
N CYS A 110 -9.04 36.76 40.09
CA CYS A 110 -7.97 35.78 39.83
C CYS A 110 -8.54 34.39 39.51
N ILE A 111 -9.55 33.94 40.25
CA ILE A 111 -10.22 32.65 40.04
C ILE A 111 -10.94 32.62 38.69
N VAL A 112 -11.67 33.70 38.37
CA VAL A 112 -12.39 33.82 37.10
C VAL A 112 -11.42 33.77 35.92
N GLU A 113 -10.32 34.54 35.99
CA GLU A 113 -9.28 34.55 34.95
C GLU A 113 -8.67 33.16 34.72
N LYS A 114 -8.33 32.45 35.81
CA LYS A 114 -7.73 31.10 35.70
C LYS A 114 -8.71 30.08 35.14
N ASN A 115 -10.01 30.20 35.44
CA ASN A 115 -11.04 29.35 34.87
C ASN A 115 -11.22 29.61 33.35
N ASP A 116 -11.26 30.87 32.94
CA ASP A 116 -11.33 31.24 31.52
C ASP A 116 -10.09 30.75 30.74
N GLU A 117 -8.91 30.86 31.34
CA GLU A 117 -7.67 30.36 30.76
C GLU A 117 -7.67 28.82 30.64
N ALA A 118 -8.27 28.09 31.59
CA ALA A 118 -8.46 26.64 31.52
C ALA A 118 -9.31 26.25 30.30
N ILE A 119 -10.41 26.97 30.06
CA ILE A 119 -11.30 26.77 28.90
C ILE A 119 -10.55 27.11 27.60
N ARG A 120 -9.80 28.21 27.58
CA ARG A 120 -9.02 28.65 26.41
C ARG A 120 -7.98 27.60 26.03
N ARG A 121 -7.22 27.07 27.00
CA ARG A 121 -6.21 26.02 26.77
C ARG A 121 -6.84 24.73 26.26
N ALA A 122 -7.99 24.33 26.80
CA ALA A 122 -8.70 23.13 26.34
C ALA A 122 -9.16 23.28 24.88
N THR A 123 -9.70 24.45 24.53
CA THR A 123 -10.12 24.77 23.16
C THR A 123 -8.92 24.78 22.20
N GLN A 124 -7.79 25.33 22.61
CA GLN A 124 -6.57 25.34 21.83
C GLN A 124 -6.04 23.91 21.59
N ALA A 125 -5.95 23.08 22.63
CA ALA A 125 -5.50 21.69 22.49
C ALA A 125 -6.43 20.87 21.57
N ALA A 126 -7.75 21.07 21.65
CA ALA A 126 -8.70 20.42 20.74
C ALA A 126 -8.50 20.87 19.27
N ARG A 127 -8.18 22.15 19.05
CA ARG A 127 -7.84 22.67 17.72
C ARG A 127 -6.53 22.05 17.21
N ASP A 128 -5.49 22.02 18.03
CA ASP A 128 -4.19 21.45 17.66
C ASP A 128 -4.31 19.97 17.31
N LEU A 129 -5.12 19.21 18.07
CA LEU A 129 -5.46 17.83 17.74
C LEU A 129 -6.17 17.70 16.40
N SER A 130 -7.12 18.58 16.11
CA SER A 130 -7.86 18.54 14.83
C SER A 130 -6.94 18.83 13.64
N VAL A 131 -6.02 19.79 13.78
CA VAL A 131 -5.03 20.11 12.75
C VAL A 131 -4.06 18.95 12.55
N ALA A 132 -3.56 18.35 13.64
CA ALA A 132 -2.70 17.17 13.56
C ALA A 132 -3.42 16.01 12.86
N ALA A 133 -4.71 15.79 13.16
CA ALA A 133 -5.51 14.76 12.52
C ALA A 133 -5.66 15.00 11.01
N GLU A 134 -6.00 16.21 10.61
CA GLU A 134 -6.12 16.57 9.19
C GLU A 134 -4.82 16.30 8.42
N LYS A 135 -3.70 16.73 8.97
CA LYS A 135 -2.36 16.48 8.41
C LYS A 135 -2.09 14.98 8.25
N ILE A 136 -2.33 14.20 9.32
CA ILE A 136 -2.07 12.76 9.32
C ILE A 136 -2.96 12.02 8.31
N TYR A 137 -4.24 12.39 8.18
CA TYR A 137 -5.12 11.85 7.14
C TYR A 137 -4.66 12.24 5.73
N GLY A 138 -4.15 13.46 5.54
CA GLY A 138 -3.53 13.91 4.30
C GLY A 138 -2.29 13.08 3.92
N ASP A 139 -1.44 12.77 4.89
CA ASP A 139 -0.26 11.92 4.71
C ASP A 139 -0.66 10.48 4.32
N MET A 140 -1.67 9.89 4.98
CA MET A 140 -2.19 8.56 4.62
C MET A 140 -2.73 8.52 3.17
N ALA A 141 -3.46 9.55 2.76
CA ALA A 141 -3.98 9.67 1.39
C ALA A 141 -2.84 9.79 0.36
N THR A 142 -1.79 10.55 0.70
CA THR A 142 -0.61 10.74 -0.15
C THR A 142 0.17 9.43 -0.33
N ILE A 143 0.37 8.67 0.74
CA ILE A 143 1.04 7.36 0.66
C ILE A 143 0.30 6.43 -0.30
N THR A 144 -1.03 6.35 -0.18
CA THR A 144 -1.86 5.55 -1.08
C THR A 144 -1.66 5.98 -2.54
N ARG A 145 -1.61 7.29 -2.80
CA ARG A 145 -1.45 7.80 -4.17
C ARG A 145 -0.06 7.54 -4.75
N VAL A 146 0.99 7.68 -3.95
CA VAL A 146 2.38 7.63 -4.40
C VAL A 146 2.90 6.21 -4.50
N TYR A 147 2.56 5.33 -3.55
CA TYR A 147 3.15 3.99 -3.46
C TYR A 147 2.24 2.89 -3.98
N PHE A 148 0.92 3.05 -3.94
CA PHE A 148 0.01 1.98 -4.37
C PHE A 148 -0.35 2.08 -5.86
N TYR A 149 -0.77 3.25 -6.35
CA TYR A 149 -1.30 3.38 -7.71
C TYR A 149 -0.28 3.18 -8.84
N PRO A 150 0.96 3.72 -8.77
CA PRO A 150 1.93 3.54 -9.86
C PRO A 150 2.22 2.07 -10.11
N ILE A 151 2.35 1.30 -9.04
CA ILE A 151 2.63 -0.13 -9.11
C ILE A 151 1.48 -0.89 -9.76
N VAL A 152 0.25 -0.70 -9.30
CA VAL A 152 -0.92 -1.35 -9.91
C VAL A 152 -1.01 -1.01 -11.40
N LYS A 153 -0.70 0.23 -11.77
CA LYS A 153 -0.69 0.69 -13.16
C LYS A 153 0.40 -0.01 -13.99
N ASP A 154 1.64 -0.09 -13.49
CA ASP A 154 2.75 -0.74 -14.18
C ASP A 154 2.46 -2.24 -14.42
N PHE A 155 1.80 -2.89 -13.47
CA PHE A 155 1.33 -4.26 -13.64
C PHE A 155 0.25 -4.42 -14.70
N GLN A 156 -0.78 -3.57 -14.65
CA GLN A 156 -1.87 -3.60 -15.62
C GLN A 156 -1.34 -3.33 -17.02
N GLN A 157 -0.39 -2.41 -17.16
CA GLN A 157 0.27 -2.12 -18.42
C GLN A 157 1.07 -3.33 -18.91
N THR A 158 1.93 -3.92 -18.07
CA THR A 158 2.74 -5.10 -18.43
C THR A 158 1.87 -6.29 -18.84
N SER A 159 0.80 -6.57 -18.09
CA SER A 159 -0.14 -7.64 -18.41
C SER A 159 -0.86 -7.37 -19.74
N SER A 160 -1.27 -6.12 -19.98
CA SER A 160 -1.94 -5.74 -21.23
C SER A 160 -0.99 -5.85 -22.43
N GLU A 161 0.25 -5.36 -22.31
CA GLU A 161 1.27 -5.47 -23.35
C GLU A 161 1.56 -6.93 -23.71
N PHE A 162 1.60 -7.82 -22.73
CA PHE A 162 1.78 -9.24 -22.98
C PHE A 162 0.60 -9.86 -23.74
N GLN A 163 -0.64 -9.55 -23.34
CA GLN A 163 -1.83 -10.00 -24.06
C GLN A 163 -1.85 -9.48 -25.50
N TRP A 164 -1.52 -8.21 -25.72
CA TRP A 164 -1.42 -7.62 -27.05
C TRP A 164 -0.35 -8.31 -27.91
N ALA A 165 0.82 -8.61 -27.35
CA ALA A 165 1.89 -9.30 -28.08
C ALA A 165 1.46 -10.70 -28.53
N VAL A 166 0.75 -11.45 -27.69
CA VAL A 166 0.22 -12.77 -28.07
C VAL A 166 -0.86 -12.67 -29.16
N LEU A 167 -1.80 -11.73 -29.01
CA LEU A 167 -2.83 -11.48 -30.01
C LEU A 167 -2.25 -11.05 -31.37
N GLU A 168 -1.18 -10.25 -31.38
CA GLU A 168 -0.50 -9.81 -32.60
C GLU A 168 0.02 -11.02 -33.39
N VAL A 169 0.71 -11.96 -32.72
CA VAL A 169 1.25 -13.17 -33.37
C VAL A 169 0.13 -14.03 -33.94
N LEU A 170 -0.91 -14.30 -33.11
CA LEU A 170 -2.07 -15.08 -33.55
C LEU A 170 -2.87 -14.42 -34.68
N SER A 171 -2.81 -13.10 -34.81
CA SER A 171 -3.51 -12.35 -35.87
C SER A 171 -2.77 -12.34 -37.22
N ARG A 172 -1.43 -12.51 -37.21
CA ARG A 172 -0.59 -12.42 -38.41
C ARG A 172 -0.37 -13.76 -39.07
N ASP A 173 -0.19 -14.80 -38.27
CA ASP A 173 0.15 -16.12 -38.78
C ASP A 173 -1.09 -17.00 -38.91
N ASN A 174 -1.28 -17.57 -40.09
CA ASN A 174 -2.32 -18.57 -40.29
C ASN A 174 -1.92 -19.84 -39.55
N ALA A 175 -2.61 -20.15 -38.45
CA ALA A 175 -2.37 -21.31 -37.60
C ALA A 175 -2.41 -22.66 -38.36
N VAL A 176 -2.97 -22.70 -39.57
CA VAL A 176 -3.04 -23.91 -40.41
C VAL A 176 -1.79 -24.09 -41.29
N THR A 177 -1.08 -23.01 -41.65
CA THR A 177 0.04 -23.07 -42.62
C THR A 177 1.38 -22.55 -42.08
N GLY A 178 1.38 -21.84 -40.95
CA GLY A 178 2.57 -21.22 -40.36
C GLY A 178 2.78 -21.55 -38.88
N LEU A 179 2.26 -22.70 -38.42
CA LEU A 179 2.19 -23.03 -37.00
C LEU A 179 3.55 -23.01 -36.30
N GLN A 180 4.59 -23.52 -36.94
CA GLN A 180 5.96 -23.50 -36.41
C GLN A 180 6.53 -22.08 -36.25
N LEU A 181 6.24 -21.17 -37.20
CA LEU A 181 6.66 -19.77 -37.13
C LEU A 181 5.91 -19.04 -36.03
N ALA A 182 4.58 -19.25 -35.94
CA ALA A 182 3.75 -18.71 -34.88
C ALA A 182 4.22 -19.19 -33.49
N LEU A 183 4.54 -20.49 -33.35
CA LEU A 183 5.05 -21.08 -32.12
C LEU A 183 6.41 -20.51 -31.70
N ALA A 184 7.31 -20.29 -32.67
CA ALA A 184 8.61 -19.69 -32.42
C ALA A 184 8.48 -18.23 -31.96
N ASP A 185 7.63 -17.44 -32.62
CA ASP A 185 7.41 -16.03 -32.24
C ASP A 185 6.69 -15.93 -30.89
N LEU A 186 5.65 -16.74 -30.65
CA LEU A 186 4.99 -16.83 -29.34
C LEU A 186 5.98 -17.19 -28.22
N SER A 187 6.86 -18.16 -28.45
CA SER A 187 7.90 -18.54 -27.47
C SER A 187 8.87 -17.40 -27.18
N PHE A 188 9.30 -16.67 -28.22
CA PHE A 188 10.17 -15.51 -28.08
C PHE A 188 9.47 -14.36 -27.32
N LYS A 189 8.21 -14.06 -27.66
CA LYS A 189 7.39 -13.07 -26.95
C LYS A 189 7.18 -13.49 -25.49
N TYR A 190 6.93 -14.77 -25.22
CA TYR A 190 6.78 -15.27 -23.85
C TYR A 190 8.06 -15.08 -23.04
N MET A 191 9.23 -15.43 -23.57
CA MET A 191 10.49 -15.22 -22.84
C MET A 191 10.76 -13.75 -22.53
N ALA A 192 10.54 -12.85 -23.48
CA ALA A 192 10.70 -11.42 -23.28
C ALA A 192 9.75 -10.90 -22.18
N ASN A 193 8.48 -11.31 -22.23
CA ASN A 193 7.47 -10.91 -21.26
C ASN A 193 7.64 -11.56 -19.89
N ALA A 194 8.06 -12.82 -19.80
CA ALA A 194 8.34 -13.49 -18.53
C ALA A 194 9.48 -12.79 -17.78
N ASN A 195 10.52 -12.32 -18.47
CA ASN A 195 11.57 -11.51 -17.87
C ASN A 195 11.05 -10.16 -17.37
N MET A 196 10.17 -9.52 -18.13
CA MET A 196 9.52 -8.28 -17.73
C MET A 196 8.66 -8.48 -16.48
N VAL A 197 7.83 -9.52 -16.46
CA VAL A 197 7.01 -9.90 -15.30
C VAL A 197 7.85 -10.18 -14.07
N ASN A 198 8.93 -10.95 -14.19
CA ASN A 198 9.84 -11.20 -13.06
C ASN A 198 10.40 -9.89 -12.51
N ARG A 199 10.80 -8.96 -13.37
CA ARG A 199 11.25 -7.64 -12.94
C ARG A 199 10.16 -6.85 -12.21
N VAL A 200 8.92 -6.87 -12.71
CA VAL A 200 7.81 -6.19 -12.01
C VAL A 200 7.55 -6.83 -10.65
N VAL A 201 7.64 -8.16 -10.59
CA VAL A 201 7.48 -8.94 -9.35
C VAL A 201 8.59 -8.63 -8.34
N ASP A 202 9.86 -8.58 -8.74
CA ASP A 202 10.96 -8.23 -7.83
C ASP A 202 10.82 -6.78 -7.34
N ASN A 203 10.39 -5.87 -8.21
CA ASN A 203 10.06 -4.49 -7.83
C ASN A 203 8.91 -4.43 -6.82
N LEU A 204 7.91 -5.32 -6.89
CA LEU A 204 6.82 -5.34 -5.89
C LEU A 204 7.31 -5.64 -4.50
N ASP A 205 8.15 -6.66 -4.38
CA ASP A 205 8.59 -7.12 -3.08
C ASP A 205 9.41 -6.00 -2.41
N TYR A 206 10.23 -5.29 -3.19
CA TYR A 206 10.93 -4.07 -2.73
C TYR A 206 9.98 -2.93 -2.34
N GLU A 207 8.97 -2.66 -3.16
CA GLU A 207 8.00 -1.59 -2.88
C GLU A 207 7.07 -1.91 -1.70
N LEU A 208 6.76 -3.19 -1.46
CA LEU A 208 6.07 -3.65 -0.25
C LEU A 208 6.87 -3.33 1.01
N GLU A 209 8.16 -3.64 1.00
CA GLU A 209 9.06 -3.33 2.11
C GLU A 209 9.13 -1.81 2.35
N GLY A 210 9.33 -1.04 1.27
CA GLY A 210 9.34 0.42 1.34
C GLY A 210 8.03 1.00 1.87
N PHE A 211 6.89 0.46 1.44
CA PHE A 211 5.59 0.86 1.96
C PHE A 211 5.45 0.59 3.46
N GLN A 212 5.87 -0.59 3.93
CA GLN A 212 5.81 -0.92 5.35
C GLN A 212 6.65 0.04 6.20
N ASP A 213 7.85 0.39 5.73
CA ASP A 213 8.71 1.36 6.40
C ASP A 213 8.08 2.74 6.49
N ILE A 214 7.41 3.17 5.43
CA ILE A 214 6.73 4.47 5.39
C ILE A 214 5.51 4.46 6.31
N ILE A 215 4.70 3.41 6.31
CA ILE A 215 3.56 3.27 7.23
C ILE A 215 4.04 3.26 8.68
N ASN A 216 5.13 2.56 8.98
CA ASN A 216 5.75 2.54 10.31
C ASN A 216 6.29 3.92 10.71
N SER A 217 6.89 4.65 9.77
CA SER A 217 7.35 6.03 9.97
C SER A 217 6.19 6.97 10.27
N LEU A 218 5.13 6.96 9.44
CA LEU A 218 3.93 7.76 9.63
C LEU A 218 3.27 7.44 10.97
N ARG A 219 3.15 6.16 11.34
CA ARG A 219 2.60 5.75 12.65
C ARG A 219 3.37 6.39 13.80
N ARG A 220 4.69 6.29 13.78
CA ARG A 220 5.55 6.86 14.83
C ARG A 220 5.43 8.38 14.90
N GLY A 221 5.44 9.06 13.75
CA GLY A 221 5.28 10.51 13.68
C GLY A 221 3.91 10.97 14.17
N ALA A 222 2.84 10.35 13.67
CA ALA A 222 1.46 10.62 14.04
C ALA A 222 1.22 10.46 15.54
N PHE A 223 1.68 9.35 16.12
CA PHE A 223 1.46 9.10 17.55
C PHE A 223 2.26 10.05 18.40
N LYS A 224 3.50 10.36 18.01
CA LYS A 224 4.30 11.36 18.71
C LYS A 224 3.61 12.72 18.71
N GLU A 225 3.13 13.18 17.55
CA GLU A 225 2.48 14.50 17.41
C GLU A 225 1.21 14.60 18.28
N ILE A 226 0.34 13.57 18.26
CA ILE A 226 -0.86 13.51 19.12
C ILE A 226 -0.48 13.46 20.61
N ASP A 227 0.50 12.63 20.97
CA ASP A 227 0.93 12.44 22.35
C ASP A 227 1.55 13.70 22.94
N ASP A 228 2.36 14.40 22.14
CA ASP A 228 2.99 15.64 22.54
C ASP A 228 1.93 16.71 22.82
N ILE A 229 0.86 16.81 22.02
CA ILE A 229 -0.26 17.72 22.29
C ILE A 229 -0.92 17.39 23.64
N GLY A 230 -1.24 16.11 23.87
CA GLY A 230 -1.84 15.66 25.13
C GLY A 230 -0.96 15.94 26.35
N ARG A 231 0.32 15.57 26.29
CA ARG A 231 1.28 15.78 27.38
C ARG A 231 1.49 17.25 27.67
N ASN A 232 1.64 18.08 26.64
CA ASN A 232 1.80 19.52 26.79
C ASN A 232 0.55 20.13 27.42
N TYR A 233 -0.65 19.69 27.02
CA TYR A 233 -1.88 20.14 27.66
C TYR A 233 -1.92 19.79 29.15
N VAL A 234 -1.66 18.53 29.51
CA VAL A 234 -1.69 18.08 30.91
C VAL A 234 -0.70 18.86 31.77
N PHE A 235 0.55 19.01 31.31
CA PHE A 235 1.58 19.78 32.00
C PHE A 235 1.16 21.25 32.22
N ASN A 236 0.66 21.89 31.16
CA ASN A 236 0.23 23.29 31.20
C ASN A 236 -1.00 23.51 32.10
N MET A 237 -1.85 22.50 32.26
CA MET A 237 -3.03 22.55 33.13
C MET A 237 -2.66 22.33 34.61
N GLU A 238 -1.62 21.55 34.89
CA GLU A 238 -1.09 21.38 36.26
C GLU A 238 -0.49 22.68 36.79
N GLN A 239 0.27 23.37 35.94
CA GLN A 239 0.80 24.68 36.29
C GLN A 239 -0.34 25.70 36.52
N LEU A 240 -1.34 25.71 35.63
CA LEU A 240 -2.50 26.60 35.78
C LEU A 240 -3.26 26.35 37.09
N LEU A 241 -3.47 25.07 37.45
CA LEU A 241 -4.11 24.70 38.71
C LEU A 241 -3.29 25.20 39.91
N THR A 242 -1.97 25.00 39.88
CA THR A 242 -1.07 25.44 40.96
C THR A 242 -1.19 26.95 41.17
N ASP A 243 -1.19 27.73 40.08
CA ASP A 243 -1.40 29.18 40.17
C ASP A 243 -2.78 29.53 40.75
N ALA A 244 -3.83 28.82 40.31
CA ALA A 244 -5.20 29.12 40.72
C ALA A 244 -5.45 28.84 42.22
N LEU A 245 -4.74 27.87 42.80
CA LEU A 245 -4.78 27.55 44.23
C LEU A 245 -4.04 28.57 45.12
N THR A 246 -3.45 29.61 44.52
CA THR A 246 -2.73 30.69 45.25
C THR A 246 -3.44 32.04 45.22
N CYS A 247 -4.66 32.13 44.64
CA CYS A 247 -5.38 33.37 44.32
C CYS A 247 -5.94 34.20 45.50
#